data_AF-A0A445EL21-F1
#
_entry.id   AF-A0A445EL21-F1
#
_cell.length_a   1.000
_cell.length_b   1.000
_cell.length_c   1.000
_cell.angle_alpha   90.00
_cell.angle_beta   90.00
_cell.angle_gamma   90.00
#
_symmetry.space_group_name_H-M   'P 1'
#
loop_
_entity.id
_entity.type
_entity.pdbx_description
1 polymer ?
#
loop_
_entity_poly.entity_id
_entity_poly.type
_entity_poly.pdbx_seq_one_letter_code
_entity_poly.pdbx_strand_id
1 'polypeptide(L)'
;MRRQRMPCMHAISAIQDKNDKRPEDYCHDWLKMDSYRKTYCFNVNPDLWEKTPHQAPVPPPFKAKPRRPTKKRRRDKEEQPNGSKTKMKRKYNPIRCMYCSEIGHNKRSYAKKKATEAEEHAKQLQLQLAKVAPAADGADPEVNSVPAEDNPAPADRGPSPTQPPIVIDIS
;
A
#
# COMPACT_ATOMS: atom_id res chain seq x y z
N MET A 1 38.96 -0.28 28.94
CA MET A 1 37.48 -0.30 29.01
C MET A 1 36.96 -1.63 28.46
N ARG A 2 36.24 -2.43 29.26
CA ARG A 2 35.62 -3.68 28.75
C ARG A 2 34.33 -3.30 28.00
N ARG A 3 34.28 -3.54 26.69
CA ARG A 3 33.05 -3.31 25.89
C ARG A 3 32.05 -4.44 26.18
N GLN A 4 31.17 -4.24 27.17
CA GLN A 4 30.03 -5.14 27.37
C GLN A 4 29.11 -5.07 26.15
N ARG A 5 28.92 -6.21 25.50
CA ARG A 5 28.07 -6.40 24.32
C ARG A 5 26.77 -7.09 24.73
N MET A 6 25.76 -7.03 23.86
CA MET A 6 24.52 -7.81 24.01
C MET A 6 24.85 -9.29 24.27
N PRO A 7 24.25 -9.96 25.27
CA PRO A 7 24.44 -11.39 25.48
C PRO A 7 23.95 -12.17 24.24
N CYS A 8 24.68 -13.23 23.87
CA CYS A 8 24.24 -14.16 22.83
C CYS A 8 23.21 -15.16 23.39
N MET A 9 22.51 -15.89 22.52
CA MET A 9 21.52 -16.90 22.94
C MET A 9 22.07 -17.89 23.98
N HIS A 10 23.31 -18.37 23.80
CA HIS A 10 23.96 -19.26 24.76
C HIS A 10 24.19 -18.62 26.14
N ALA A 11 24.50 -17.31 26.18
CA ALA A 11 24.65 -16.58 27.43
C ALA A 11 23.28 -16.37 28.10
N ILE A 12 22.22 -16.08 27.34
CA ILE A 12 20.86 -15.94 27.85
C ILE A 12 20.38 -17.26 28.48
N SER A 13 20.56 -18.40 27.81
CA SER A 13 20.26 -19.72 28.37
C SER A 13 21.05 -19.98 29.65
N ALA A 14 22.38 -19.78 29.63
CA ALA A 14 23.22 -20.00 30.81
C ALA A 14 22.93 -19.07 32.02
N ILE A 15 22.30 -17.91 31.79
CA ILE A 15 21.79 -17.01 32.84
C ILE A 15 20.46 -17.55 33.39
N GLN A 16 19.55 -17.99 32.50
CA GLN A 16 18.27 -18.58 32.88
C GLN A 16 18.44 -19.90 33.66
N ASP A 17 19.35 -20.77 33.22
CA ASP A 17 19.65 -22.06 33.87
C ASP A 17 20.20 -21.88 35.30
N LYS A 18 20.87 -20.76 35.58
CA LYS A 18 21.39 -20.40 36.91
C LYS A 18 20.34 -19.73 37.79
N ASN A 19 19.17 -19.41 37.25
CA ASN A 19 18.15 -18.59 37.87
C ASN A 19 18.72 -17.25 38.42
N ASP A 20 19.67 -16.70 37.66
CA ASP A 20 20.38 -15.45 37.93
C ASP A 20 19.45 -14.24 37.70
N LYS A 21 20.02 -13.02 37.72
CA LYS A 21 19.32 -11.77 37.36
C LYS A 21 18.74 -11.83 35.93
N ARG A 22 17.85 -10.90 35.61
CA ARG A 22 17.22 -10.83 34.29
C ARG A 22 18.29 -10.67 33.19
N PRO A 23 18.15 -11.29 32.00
CA PRO A 23 19.11 -11.14 30.91
C PRO A 23 19.39 -9.67 30.53
N GLU A 24 18.38 -8.81 30.67
CA GLU A 24 18.46 -7.36 30.46
C GLU A 24 19.47 -6.64 31.39
N ASP A 25 19.75 -7.17 32.59
CA ASP A 25 20.69 -6.58 33.54
C ASP A 25 22.16 -6.78 33.11
N TYR A 26 22.42 -7.76 32.25
CA TYR A 26 23.74 -8.02 31.64
C TYR A 26 23.97 -7.16 30.38
N CYS A 27 22.94 -6.46 29.89
CA CYS A 27 23.08 -5.51 28.80
C CYS A 27 23.72 -4.20 29.31
N HIS A 28 24.76 -3.75 28.62
CA HIS A 28 25.39 -2.45 28.88
C HIS A 28 24.37 -1.32 28.73
N ASP A 29 24.41 -0.33 29.63
CA ASP A 29 23.43 0.76 29.74
C ASP A 29 23.11 1.52 28.43
N TRP A 30 24.05 1.65 27.51
CA TRP A 30 23.82 2.26 26.19
C TRP A 30 22.77 1.53 25.32
N LEU A 31 22.46 0.26 25.62
CA LEU A 31 21.44 -0.56 24.95
C LEU A 31 20.09 -0.60 25.69
N LYS A 32 19.99 0.03 26.88
CA LYS A 32 18.73 0.07 27.64
C LYS A 32 17.77 1.11 27.06
N MET A 33 16.47 0.96 27.29
CA MET A 33 15.48 1.91 26.78
C MET A 33 15.68 3.33 27.35
N ASP A 34 16.31 3.46 28.52
CA ASP A 34 16.59 4.75 29.15
C ASP A 34 17.71 5.54 28.47
N SER A 35 18.71 4.88 27.87
CA SER A 35 19.72 5.60 27.06
C SER A 35 19.07 6.13 25.78
N TYR A 36 18.26 5.31 25.10
CA TYR A 36 17.49 5.70 23.92
C TYR A 36 16.57 6.89 24.20
N ARG A 37 15.81 6.85 25.30
CA ARG A 37 14.94 7.96 25.73
C ARG A 37 15.74 9.24 26.02
N LYS A 38 16.94 9.13 26.62
CA LYS A 38 17.81 10.28 26.86
C LYS A 38 18.38 10.87 25.57
N THR A 39 18.83 10.02 24.62
CA THR A 39 19.39 10.50 23.34
C THR A 39 18.34 11.14 22.43
N TYR A 40 17.10 10.64 22.46
CA TYR A 40 15.98 11.15 21.67
C TYR A 40 14.96 11.93 22.52
N CYS A 41 15.36 12.47 23.67
CA CYS A 41 14.47 13.26 24.53
C CYS A 41 14.04 14.58 23.87
N PHE A 42 14.88 15.09 22.97
CA PHE A 42 14.59 16.28 22.18
C PHE A 42 14.09 15.84 20.80
N ASN A 43 12.86 16.24 20.48
CA ASN A 43 12.26 15.95 19.19
C ASN A 43 13.03 16.69 18.10
N VAL A 44 13.63 15.95 17.16
CA VAL A 44 14.21 16.53 15.95
C VAL A 44 13.07 16.93 15.02
N ASN A 45 12.53 18.13 15.25
CA ASN A 45 11.47 18.68 14.41
C ASN A 45 12.08 19.29 13.13
N PRO A 46 11.78 18.78 11.92
CA PRO A 46 12.26 19.37 10.67
C PRO A 46 11.73 20.79 10.42
N ASP A 47 10.61 21.17 11.03
CA ASP A 47 10.05 22.54 10.89
C ASP A 47 10.86 23.60 11.66
N LEU A 48 11.70 23.17 12.61
CA LEU A 48 12.63 24.06 13.34
C LEU A 48 13.98 24.19 12.64
N TRP A 49 14.18 23.56 11.49
CA TRP A 49 15.43 23.65 10.75
C TRP A 49 15.47 24.93 9.92
N GLU A 50 16.62 25.60 9.90
CA GLU A 50 16.84 26.76 9.04
C GLU A 50 16.65 26.37 7.57
N LYS A 51 15.77 27.08 6.87
CA LYS A 51 15.54 26.87 5.43
C LYS A 51 16.76 27.37 4.67
N THR A 52 17.63 26.45 4.26
CA THR A 52 18.77 26.79 3.39
C THR A 52 18.28 27.46 2.10
N PRO A 53 18.93 28.55 1.63
CA PRO A 53 18.59 29.22 0.37
C PRO A 53 18.97 28.40 -0.88
N HIS A 54 19.58 27.23 -0.69
CA HIS A 54 20.03 26.33 -1.75
C HIS A 54 18.86 25.48 -2.26
N GLN A 55 18.83 25.23 -3.57
CA GLN A 55 17.89 24.28 -4.17
C GLN A 55 18.10 22.87 -3.61
N ALA A 56 17.01 22.10 -3.49
CA ALA A 56 17.06 20.72 -3.02
C ALA A 56 17.98 19.87 -3.92
N PRO A 57 18.81 18.96 -3.36
CA PRO A 57 19.65 18.09 -4.17
C PRO A 57 18.83 17.26 -5.16
N VAL A 58 19.20 17.31 -6.43
CA VAL A 58 18.58 16.45 -7.45
C VAL A 58 18.83 14.99 -7.07
N PRO A 59 17.80 14.14 -6.97
CA PRO A 59 17.99 12.74 -6.59
C PRO A 59 18.88 12.03 -7.62
N PRO A 60 19.81 11.16 -7.19
CA PRO A 60 20.70 10.48 -8.11
C PRO A 60 19.90 9.62 -9.10
N PRO A 61 20.27 9.59 -10.39
CA PRO A 61 19.51 8.88 -11.41
C PRO A 61 19.41 7.39 -11.08
N PHE A 62 18.18 6.88 -11.00
CA PHE A 62 17.92 5.48 -10.66
C PHE A 62 18.50 4.55 -11.72
N LYS A 63 19.49 3.74 -11.34
CA LYS A 63 20.02 2.65 -12.17
C LYS A 63 19.42 1.34 -11.71
N ALA A 64 18.59 0.73 -12.56
CA ALA A 64 18.06 -0.60 -12.31
C ALA A 64 19.23 -1.60 -12.17
N LYS A 65 19.36 -2.22 -10.99
CA LYS A 65 20.40 -3.22 -10.75
C LYS A 65 20.22 -4.39 -11.73
N PRO A 66 21.29 -4.94 -12.33
CA PRO A 66 21.19 -6.13 -13.18
C PRO A 66 20.42 -7.23 -12.46
N ARG A 67 19.40 -7.79 -13.13
CA ARG A 67 18.66 -8.92 -12.58
C ARG A 67 19.62 -10.09 -12.36
N ARG A 68 19.45 -10.80 -11.23
CA ARG A 68 20.22 -12.01 -10.93
C ARG A 68 20.15 -12.97 -12.14
N PRO A 69 21.28 -13.41 -12.71
CA PRO A 69 21.29 -14.40 -13.78
C PRO A 69 20.49 -15.65 -13.38
N THR A 70 19.70 -16.18 -14.32
CA THR A 70 18.86 -17.35 -14.01
C THR A 70 19.77 -18.55 -13.75
N LYS A 71 19.54 -19.31 -12.67
CA LYS A 71 20.31 -20.52 -12.35
C LYS A 71 20.00 -21.71 -13.28
N LYS A 72 19.21 -21.52 -14.35
CA LYS A 72 18.90 -22.58 -15.32
C LYS A 72 20.07 -22.73 -16.28
N ARG A 73 20.78 -23.86 -16.20
CA ARG A 73 21.77 -24.27 -17.22
C ARG A 73 21.08 -24.37 -18.59
N ARG A 74 21.77 -23.96 -19.67
CA ARG A 74 21.29 -24.21 -21.04
C ARG A 74 21.16 -25.72 -21.26
N ARG A 75 20.00 -26.16 -21.71
CA ARG A 75 19.72 -27.56 -22.03
C ARG A 75 20.55 -28.00 -23.24
N ASP A 76 20.98 -29.26 -23.27
CA ASP A 76 21.49 -29.86 -24.50
C ASP A 76 20.35 -30.53 -25.30
N LYS A 77 20.57 -30.79 -26.60
CA LYS A 77 19.54 -31.30 -27.53
C LYS A 77 19.00 -32.68 -27.15
N GLU A 78 19.82 -33.54 -26.57
CA GLU A 78 19.46 -34.91 -26.17
C GLU A 78 18.78 -34.98 -24.79
N GLU A 79 18.83 -33.89 -24.02
CA GLU A 79 18.31 -33.88 -22.65
C GLU A 79 16.77 -33.85 -22.65
N GLN A 80 16.11 -34.92 -22.17
CA GLN A 80 14.63 -35.04 -22.15
C GLN A 80 13.97 -34.07 -21.14
N PRO A 81 12.99 -33.21 -21.51
CA PRO A 81 12.40 -32.21 -20.62
C PRO A 81 11.99 -32.80 -19.28
N ASN A 82 12.23 -32.06 -18.19
CA ASN A 82 12.22 -32.52 -16.79
C ASN A 82 10.83 -32.94 -16.23
N GLY A 83 10.03 -33.67 -16.99
CA GLY A 83 8.93 -34.50 -16.52
C GLY A 83 9.47 -35.78 -15.89
N SER A 84 10.01 -35.66 -14.69
CA SER A 84 10.44 -36.82 -13.88
C SER A 84 9.27 -37.81 -13.74
N LYS A 85 9.41 -39.00 -14.36
CA LYS A 85 8.46 -40.12 -14.22
C LYS A 85 8.25 -40.51 -12.74
N THR A 86 9.21 -40.19 -11.88
CA THR A 86 9.24 -40.43 -10.43
C THR A 86 8.48 -39.39 -9.59
N LYS A 87 7.98 -38.29 -10.17
CA LYS A 87 7.24 -37.24 -9.42
C LYS A 87 5.74 -37.43 -9.62
N MET A 88 5.03 -37.87 -8.58
CA MET A 88 3.56 -37.96 -8.62
C MET A 88 2.95 -36.57 -8.90
N LYS A 89 1.97 -36.51 -9.82
CA LYS A 89 1.23 -35.27 -10.09
C LYS A 89 0.55 -34.81 -8.81
N ARG A 90 0.72 -33.53 -8.44
CA ARG A 90 0.12 -32.96 -7.22
C ARG A 90 -1.40 -32.93 -7.38
N LYS A 91 -2.10 -33.85 -6.72
CA LYS A 91 -3.56 -33.84 -6.61
C LYS A 91 -3.97 -32.76 -5.60
N TYR A 92 -4.64 -31.71 -6.08
CA TYR A 92 -5.22 -30.69 -5.21
C TYR A 92 -6.60 -31.15 -4.73
N ASN A 93 -6.94 -30.81 -3.49
CA ASN A 93 -8.32 -30.99 -3.01
C ASN A 93 -9.26 -30.03 -3.75
N PRO A 94 -10.52 -30.42 -4.02
CA PRO A 94 -11.50 -29.53 -4.62
C PRO A 94 -11.69 -28.27 -3.77
N ILE A 95 -11.66 -27.10 -4.42
CA ILE A 95 -11.87 -25.81 -3.77
C ILE A 95 -13.33 -25.75 -3.29
N ARG A 96 -13.52 -25.68 -1.97
CA ARG A 96 -14.84 -25.49 -1.33
C ARG A 96 -15.00 -24.04 -0.87
N CYS A 97 -16.19 -23.49 -1.08
CA CYS A 97 -16.53 -22.16 -0.60
C CYS A 97 -16.82 -22.19 0.91
N MET A 98 -16.23 -21.28 1.69
CA MET A 98 -16.50 -21.20 3.14
C MET A 98 -17.92 -20.73 3.50
N TYR A 99 -18.69 -20.22 2.52
CA TYR A 99 -20.00 -19.60 2.78
C TYR A 99 -21.21 -20.44 2.33
N CYS A 100 -21.06 -21.28 1.30
CA CYS A 100 -22.10 -22.22 0.88
C CYS A 100 -21.64 -23.69 0.87
N SER A 101 -20.38 -23.98 1.22
CA SER A 101 -19.76 -25.32 1.22
C SER A 101 -19.69 -26.03 -0.14
N GLU A 102 -20.24 -25.43 -1.20
CA GLU A 102 -20.20 -25.93 -2.58
C GLU A 102 -18.77 -25.99 -3.13
N ILE A 103 -18.55 -26.93 -4.05
CA ILE A 103 -17.29 -27.13 -4.76
C ILE A 103 -17.28 -26.30 -6.05
N GLY A 104 -16.12 -25.72 -6.38
CA GLY A 104 -15.86 -25.06 -7.67
C GLY A 104 -15.57 -23.57 -7.57
N HIS A 105 -15.81 -22.95 -6.41
CA HIS A 105 -15.49 -21.54 -6.18
C HIS A 105 -15.00 -21.31 -4.74
N ASN A 106 -14.21 -20.24 -4.56
CA ASN A 106 -13.65 -19.82 -3.27
C ASN A 106 -14.53 -18.70 -2.64
N LYS A 107 -14.30 -18.39 -1.36
CA LYS A 107 -14.81 -17.25 -0.60
C LYS A 107 -14.88 -15.93 -1.41
N ARG A 108 -13.82 -15.59 -2.16
CA ARG A 108 -13.71 -14.38 -3.02
C ARG A 108 -14.61 -14.37 -4.26
N SER A 109 -15.08 -15.52 -4.70
CA SER A 109 -15.90 -15.70 -5.90
C SER A 109 -17.38 -15.95 -5.57
N TYR A 110 -17.76 -15.91 -4.29
CA TYR A 110 -19.14 -16.10 -3.85
C TYR A 110 -20.01 -14.90 -4.24
N ALA A 111 -20.86 -15.07 -5.24
CA ALA A 111 -21.61 -13.98 -5.88
C ALA A 111 -22.48 -13.17 -4.89
N LYS A 112 -23.18 -13.84 -3.96
CA LYS A 112 -24.09 -13.16 -3.02
C LYS A 112 -23.37 -12.15 -2.12
N LYS A 113 -22.12 -12.42 -1.72
CA LYS A 113 -21.34 -11.47 -0.92
C LYS A 113 -20.73 -10.34 -1.71
N LYS A 114 -20.40 -10.54 -2.98
CA LYS A 114 -20.03 -9.41 -3.86
C LYS A 114 -21.19 -8.42 -3.99
N ALA A 115 -22.43 -8.91 -4.01
CA ALA A 115 -23.61 -8.04 -4.04
C ALA A 115 -23.75 -7.24 -2.73
N THR A 116 -23.70 -7.90 -1.56
CA THR A 116 -23.81 -7.20 -0.27
C THR A 116 -22.64 -6.25 0.00
N GLU A 117 -21.40 -6.67 -0.26
CA GLU A 117 -20.21 -5.83 -0.07
C GLU A 117 -20.23 -4.62 -1.02
N ALA A 118 -20.77 -4.75 -2.25
CA ALA A 118 -20.95 -3.62 -3.16
C ALA A 118 -22.06 -2.66 -2.71
N GLU A 119 -23.17 -3.17 -2.16
CA GLU A 119 -24.26 -2.36 -1.61
C GLU A 119 -23.82 -1.59 -0.35
N GLU A 120 -23.11 -2.27 0.57
CA GLU A 120 -22.50 -1.64 1.76
C GLU A 120 -21.47 -0.58 1.37
N HIS A 121 -20.62 -0.86 0.39
CA HIS A 121 -19.65 0.12 -0.13
C HIS A 121 -20.33 1.31 -0.82
N ALA A 122 -21.41 1.10 -1.57
CA ALA A 122 -22.19 2.17 -2.17
C ALA A 122 -22.84 3.07 -1.11
N LYS A 123 -23.47 2.46 -0.09
CA LYS A 123 -24.03 3.19 1.07
C LYS A 123 -22.95 3.98 1.82
N GLN A 124 -21.77 3.39 2.02
CA GLN A 124 -20.67 4.07 2.71
C GLN A 124 -20.07 5.22 1.89
N LEU A 125 -19.96 5.09 0.57
CA LEU A 125 -19.57 6.18 -0.33
C LEU A 125 -20.60 7.32 -0.31
N GLN A 126 -21.90 6.99 -0.31
CA GLN A 126 -22.99 7.97 -0.23
C GLN A 126 -22.98 8.72 1.12
N LEU A 127 -22.70 8.02 2.23
CA LEU A 127 -22.49 8.62 3.55
C LEU A 127 -21.21 9.46 3.66
N GLN A 128 -20.18 9.18 2.86
CA GLN A 128 -18.98 10.03 2.78
C GLN A 128 -19.27 11.31 2.00
N LEU A 129 -19.95 11.23 0.85
CA LEU A 129 -20.39 12.40 0.07
C LEU A 129 -21.30 13.31 0.91
N ALA A 130 -22.25 12.75 1.65
CA ALA A 130 -23.13 13.52 2.55
C ALA A 130 -22.40 14.20 3.73
N LYS A 131 -21.17 13.79 4.06
CA LYS A 131 -20.34 14.42 5.10
C LYS A 131 -19.41 15.52 4.58
N VAL A 132 -19.41 15.78 3.28
CA VAL A 132 -18.62 16.85 2.62
C VAL A 132 -19.57 17.87 1.95
N ALA A 133 -20.66 18.21 2.64
CA ALA A 133 -21.42 19.42 2.33
C ALA A 133 -20.76 20.63 3.04
N PRO A 134 -20.45 21.74 2.35
CA PRO A 134 -19.96 22.94 3.01
C PRO A 134 -21.07 23.58 3.83
N ALA A 135 -20.73 24.02 5.05
CA ALA A 135 -21.59 24.93 5.80
C ALA A 135 -21.55 26.32 5.15
N ALA A 136 -22.71 26.82 4.75
CA ALA A 136 -22.93 28.20 4.36
C ALA A 136 -24.36 28.59 4.77
N ASP A 137 -24.48 29.29 5.89
CA ASP A 137 -25.74 29.87 6.34
C ASP A 137 -26.23 30.95 5.37
N GLY A 138 -27.56 31.08 5.23
CA GLY A 138 -28.18 31.88 4.18
C GLY A 138 -28.49 33.34 4.55
N ALA A 139 -28.81 34.12 3.52
CA ALA A 139 -29.58 35.36 3.57
C ALA A 139 -30.29 35.58 2.22
N ASP A 140 -31.60 35.81 2.25
CA ASP A 140 -32.46 35.99 1.06
C ASP A 140 -32.53 37.49 0.61
N PRO A 141 -33.43 37.97 -0.29
CA PRO A 141 -32.98 38.52 -1.56
C PRO A 141 -33.43 39.97 -1.86
N GLU A 142 -32.80 40.64 -2.83
CA GLU A 142 -33.32 41.90 -3.41
C GLU A 142 -33.88 41.68 -4.82
N VAL A 143 -34.96 42.41 -5.13
CA VAL A 143 -35.91 42.18 -6.23
C VAL A 143 -35.59 42.96 -7.51
N ASN A 144 -35.91 42.38 -8.67
CA ASN A 144 -36.37 43.14 -9.84
C ASN A 144 -37.15 42.28 -10.85
N SER A 145 -38.13 42.90 -11.51
CA SER A 145 -39.18 42.28 -12.34
C SER A 145 -39.59 43.27 -13.46
N VAL A 146 -40.23 42.95 -14.58
CA VAL A 146 -40.98 41.79 -15.16
C VAL A 146 -40.85 41.93 -16.72
N PRO A 147 -41.49 41.16 -17.63
CA PRO A 147 -42.21 39.86 -17.57
C PRO A 147 -41.81 38.85 -18.68
N ALA A 148 -42.58 37.75 -18.81
CA ALA A 148 -42.57 36.72 -19.87
C ALA A 148 -43.05 37.26 -21.26
N GLU A 149 -43.13 36.54 -22.39
CA GLU A 149 -43.19 35.10 -22.76
C GLU A 149 -42.13 34.83 -23.89
N ASP A 150 -41.79 33.63 -24.40
CA ASP A 150 -42.58 32.52 -24.95
C ASP A 150 -41.64 31.31 -25.24
N ASN A 151 -42.18 30.10 -25.49
CA ASN A 151 -41.38 28.88 -25.73
C ASN A 151 -41.91 28.12 -26.96
N PRO A 152 -41.05 27.56 -27.85
CA PRO A 152 -40.89 26.09 -27.82
C PRO A 152 -39.50 25.55 -28.26
N ALA A 153 -39.15 24.36 -27.77
CA ALA A 153 -38.09 23.48 -28.31
C ALA A 153 -38.62 22.65 -29.51
N PRO A 154 -37.75 22.11 -30.42
CA PRO A 154 -37.10 20.81 -30.15
C PRO A 154 -35.74 20.51 -30.86
N ALA A 155 -35.00 19.51 -30.35
CA ALA A 155 -33.88 18.77 -30.97
C ALA A 155 -32.61 19.60 -31.34
N ASP A 156 -31.39 19.05 -31.55
CA ASP A 156 -30.92 17.66 -31.71
C ASP A 156 -29.51 17.46 -31.10
N ARG A 157 -28.98 16.22 -31.08
CA ARG A 157 -27.69 15.84 -30.49
C ARG A 157 -26.52 15.99 -31.49
N GLY A 158 -25.40 16.57 -31.05
CA GLY A 158 -24.12 16.52 -31.77
C GLY A 158 -22.94 16.49 -30.79
N PRO A 159 -21.91 15.63 -30.97
CA PRO A 159 -20.83 15.46 -30.00
C PRO A 159 -19.72 16.53 -30.12
N SER A 160 -19.09 16.82 -28.99
CA SER A 160 -17.95 17.75 -28.88
C SER A 160 -16.71 17.27 -29.64
N PRO A 161 -15.94 18.15 -30.32
CA PRO A 161 -14.76 17.77 -31.08
C PRO A 161 -13.53 17.50 -30.19
N THR A 162 -13.03 16.26 -30.23
CA THR A 162 -11.76 15.83 -29.64
C THR A 162 -10.57 16.48 -30.35
N GLN A 163 -9.64 17.08 -29.59
CA GLN A 163 -8.37 17.59 -30.15
C GLN A 163 -7.36 16.43 -30.37
N PRO A 164 -6.62 16.41 -31.50
CA PRO A 164 -5.61 15.39 -31.78
C PRO A 164 -4.25 15.66 -31.10
N PRO A 165 -3.41 14.64 -30.89
CA PRO A 165 -2.11 14.79 -30.24
C PRO A 165 -1.06 15.44 -31.14
N ILE A 166 -0.20 16.26 -30.52
CA ILE A 166 0.90 16.98 -31.18
C ILE A 166 2.05 16.00 -31.46
N VAL A 167 2.48 15.90 -32.72
CA VAL A 167 3.72 15.25 -33.12
C VAL A 167 4.88 16.26 -33.08
N ILE A 168 6.02 15.84 -32.53
CA ILE A 168 7.27 16.63 -32.55
C ILE A 168 8.19 15.97 -33.56
N ASP A 169 8.53 16.71 -34.61
CA ASP A 169 9.53 16.32 -35.60
C ASP A 169 10.95 16.66 -35.09
N ILE A 170 11.94 15.85 -35.44
CA ILE A 170 13.34 16.02 -35.05
C ILE A 170 14.19 15.96 -36.33
N SER A 171 14.79 17.11 -36.68
CA SER A 171 15.80 17.25 -37.73
C SER A 171 17.16 16.67 -37.32
#